data_AF-A0A2S6RWN4-F1
#
_entry.id   AF-A0A2S6RWN4-F1
#
_cell.length_a   1.000
_cell.length_b   1.000
_cell.length_c   1.000
_cell.angle_alpha   90.00
_cell.angle_beta   90.00
_cell.angle_gamma   90.00
#
_symmetry.space_group_name_H-M   'P 1'
#
loop_
_entity.id
_entity.type
_entity.pdbx_description
1 polymer ?
#
loop_
_entity_poly.entity_id
_entity_poly.type
_entity_poly.pdbx_seq_one_letter_code
_entity_poly.pdbx_strand_id
1 'polypeptide(L)'
;MNRVQSFVISLIIFFTFIPNLLACGALDGRGLHCTVSKNDNDDINGYSIGHESFFYFQGKEVLEPYFRADETPIMIGNNNLGVYYLDSKIMKWGEETYFLNRANLELRKVDAGNVYFNCELISNPLRKIMKYFQPKIDEVKSSMARMNK
;
A
#
# COMPACT_ATOMS: atom_id res chain seq x y z
N MET A 1 33.33 -39.88 -20.46
CA MET A 1 32.75 -39.54 -19.14
C MET A 1 32.65 -38.01 -19.02
N ASN A 2 31.76 -37.34 -19.76
CA ASN A 2 31.76 -35.85 -19.83
C ASN A 2 30.41 -35.21 -20.24
N ARG A 3 29.30 -35.96 -20.33
CA ARG A 3 28.01 -35.41 -20.81
C ARG A 3 27.02 -35.05 -19.71
N VAL A 4 27.20 -35.59 -18.51
CA VAL A 4 26.28 -35.39 -17.38
C VAL A 4 26.59 -34.11 -16.59
N GLN A 5 27.86 -33.68 -16.54
CA GLN A 5 28.25 -32.49 -15.78
C GLN A 5 27.81 -31.16 -16.40
N SER A 6 27.68 -31.06 -17.73
CA SER A 6 27.26 -29.80 -18.38
C SER A 6 25.77 -29.48 -18.19
N PHE A 7 24.91 -30.48 -18.00
CA PHE A 7 23.48 -30.26 -17.78
C PHE A 7 23.18 -29.73 -16.38
N VAL A 8 23.93 -30.16 -15.37
CA VAL A 8 23.74 -29.73 -13.96
C VAL A 8 24.13 -28.26 -13.79
N ILE A 9 25.18 -27.80 -14.46
CA ILE A 9 25.66 -26.42 -14.35
C ILE A 9 24.69 -25.43 -15.04
N SER A 10 24.10 -25.78 -16.18
CA SER A 10 23.10 -24.91 -16.84
C SER A 10 21.79 -24.79 -16.05
N LEU A 11 21.37 -25.84 -15.33
CA LEU A 11 20.15 -25.79 -14.53
C LEU A 11 20.29 -24.87 -13.31
N ILE A 12 21.45 -24.88 -12.66
CA ILE A 12 21.71 -24.06 -11.45
C ILE A 12 21.74 -22.56 -11.80
N ILE A 13 22.26 -22.19 -12.97
CA ILE A 13 22.29 -20.78 -13.41
C ILE A 13 20.89 -20.28 -13.76
N PHE A 14 20.00 -21.12 -14.27
CA PHE A 14 18.63 -20.69 -14.60
C PHE A 14 17.78 -20.36 -13.35
N PHE A 15 18.03 -21.02 -12.21
CA PHE A 15 17.28 -20.76 -10.97
C PHE A 15 17.76 -19.54 -10.17
N THR A 16 18.98 -19.04 -10.39
CA THR A 16 19.50 -17.87 -9.65
C THR A 16 19.08 -16.53 -10.25
N PHE A 17 18.65 -16.48 -11.52
CA PHE A 17 18.24 -15.25 -12.19
C PHE A 17 16.72 -15.00 -12.22
N ILE A 18 15.89 -15.95 -11.78
CA ILE A 18 14.42 -15.81 -11.79
C ILE A 18 13.78 -15.26 -10.48
N PRO A 19 14.46 -15.02 -9.33
CA PRO A 19 13.72 -14.58 -8.14
C PRO A 19 13.09 -13.19 -8.31
N ASN A 20 13.56 -12.37 -9.25
CA ASN A 20 13.03 -11.03 -9.50
C ASN A 20 11.81 -10.97 -10.43
N LEU A 21 11.57 -12.02 -11.23
CA LEU A 21 10.42 -12.06 -12.17
C LEU A 21 9.15 -12.58 -11.50
N LEU A 22 9.26 -13.44 -10.50
CA LEU A 22 8.10 -14.00 -9.78
C LEU A 22 7.64 -13.13 -8.60
N ALA A 23 8.48 -12.21 -8.10
CA ALA A 23 8.10 -11.25 -7.07
C ALA A 23 7.16 -10.14 -7.59
N CYS A 24 7.04 -9.99 -8.92
CA CYS A 24 6.32 -8.88 -9.54
C CYS A 24 4.80 -9.12 -9.66
N GLY A 25 4.29 -10.33 -9.38
CA GLY A 25 2.85 -10.66 -9.48
C GLY A 25 2.17 -11.03 -8.16
N ALA A 26 2.91 -11.19 -7.07
CA ALA A 26 2.34 -11.65 -5.80
C ALA A 26 1.51 -10.56 -5.09
N LEU A 27 1.84 -9.30 -5.32
CA LEU A 27 1.17 -8.14 -4.72
C LEU A 27 0.21 -7.43 -5.67
N ASP A 28 0.33 -7.66 -6.98
CA ASP A 28 -0.54 -7.01 -7.96
C ASP A 28 -2.01 -7.35 -7.72
N GLY A 29 -2.87 -6.34 -7.74
CA GLY A 29 -4.29 -6.45 -7.38
C GLY A 29 -4.58 -6.65 -5.89
N ARG A 30 -3.56 -6.66 -5.03
CA ARG A 30 -3.69 -6.67 -3.57
C ARG A 30 -3.46 -5.28 -3.00
N GLY A 31 -3.69 -5.14 -1.69
CA GLY A 31 -3.38 -3.91 -0.98
C GLY A 31 -3.06 -4.14 0.48
N LEU A 32 -2.90 -3.04 1.19
CA LEU A 32 -2.76 -3.00 2.63
C LEU A 32 -3.92 -2.19 3.22
N HIS A 33 -4.46 -2.67 4.34
CA HIS A 33 -5.27 -1.86 5.25
C HIS A 33 -4.42 -1.64 6.50
N CYS A 34 -4.09 -0.39 6.76
CA CYS A 34 -3.14 0.00 7.80
C CYS A 34 -3.83 0.87 8.84
N THR A 35 -3.58 0.61 10.11
CA THR A 35 -4.08 1.44 11.21
C THR A 35 -2.90 2.00 11.99
N VAL A 36 -2.91 3.30 12.24
CA VAL A 36 -1.88 3.97 13.04
C VAL A 36 -1.83 3.35 14.44
N SER A 37 -0.69 2.77 14.79
CA SER A 37 -0.44 2.09 16.06
C SER A 37 0.44 2.92 17.00
N LYS A 38 1.33 3.74 16.44
CA LYS A 38 2.20 4.64 17.20
C LYS A 38 2.55 5.86 16.36
N ASN A 39 2.64 7.02 17.00
CA ASN A 39 3.19 8.22 16.42
C ASN A 39 4.27 8.75 17.37
N ASP A 40 5.46 9.05 16.86
CA ASP A 40 6.54 9.62 17.68
C ASP A 40 6.28 11.10 18.04
N ASN A 41 5.33 11.77 17.39
CA ASN A 41 5.01 13.18 17.59
C ASN A 41 3.49 13.42 17.49
N ASP A 42 2.83 13.65 18.62
CA ASP A 42 1.37 13.78 18.71
C ASP A 42 0.80 14.95 17.87
N ASP A 43 1.64 15.91 17.49
CA ASP A 43 1.29 17.08 16.66
C ASP A 43 1.36 16.84 15.14
N ILE A 44 1.62 15.61 14.67
CA ILE A 44 1.55 15.32 13.23
C ILE A 44 0.07 15.32 12.81
N ASN A 45 -0.36 16.46 12.27
CA ASN A 45 -1.69 16.65 11.70
C ASN A 45 -2.07 15.49 10.76
N GLY A 46 -3.18 14.82 11.08
CA GLY A 46 -3.81 13.82 10.21
C GLY A 46 -3.57 12.36 10.59
N TYR A 47 -2.66 12.05 11.53
CA TYR A 47 -2.35 10.65 11.93
C TYR A 47 -2.51 10.43 13.44
N SER A 48 -3.74 10.54 13.94
CA SER A 48 -4.07 10.09 15.29
C SER A 48 -4.04 8.56 15.39
N ILE A 49 -3.76 8.03 16.58
CA ILE A 49 -3.88 6.59 16.84
C ILE A 49 -5.27 6.10 16.40
N GLY A 50 -5.30 4.97 15.70
CA GLY A 50 -6.54 4.42 15.13
C GLY A 50 -6.92 4.99 13.76
N HIS A 51 -6.21 6.00 13.24
CA HIS A 51 -6.41 6.45 11.87
C HIS A 51 -6.15 5.31 10.89
N GLU A 52 -7.05 5.12 9.93
CA GLU A 52 -6.95 4.08 8.92
C GLU A 52 -6.52 4.63 7.56
N SER A 53 -5.48 4.02 6.99
CA SER A 53 -4.97 4.28 5.65
C SER A 53 -5.06 3.00 4.81
N PHE A 54 -5.28 3.15 3.51
CA PHE A 54 -5.30 2.04 2.56
C PHE A 54 -4.19 2.24 1.54
N PHE A 55 -3.62 1.14 1.08
CA PHE A 55 -2.69 1.14 -0.04
C PHE A 55 -3.13 0.04 -0.99
N TYR A 56 -2.99 0.23 -2.30
CA TYR A 56 -3.15 -0.87 -3.25
C TYR A 56 -2.06 -0.85 -4.29
N PHE A 57 -1.70 -2.05 -4.76
CA PHE A 57 -0.60 -2.26 -5.67
C PHE A 57 -1.14 -2.47 -7.09
N GLN A 58 -0.70 -1.62 -8.00
CA GLN A 58 -0.99 -1.72 -9.42
C GLN A 58 0.31 -1.95 -10.17
N GLY A 59 0.58 -3.20 -10.54
CA GLY A 59 1.92 -3.62 -10.97
C GLY A 59 2.95 -3.34 -9.88
N LYS A 60 3.88 -2.42 -10.13
CA LYS A 60 4.89 -1.98 -9.15
C LYS A 60 4.53 -0.68 -8.43
N GLU A 61 3.47 0.00 -8.83
CA GLU A 61 3.07 1.28 -8.24
C GLU A 61 2.28 1.06 -6.96
N VAL A 62 2.48 1.95 -5.98
CA VAL A 62 1.72 1.99 -4.74
C VAL A 62 0.78 3.19 -4.77
N LEU A 63 -0.51 2.93 -4.68
CA LEU A 63 -1.55 3.94 -4.73
C LEU A 63 -2.24 4.06 -3.37
N GLU A 64 -2.35 5.28 -2.86
CA GLU A 64 -3.09 5.61 -1.63
C GLU A 64 -4.39 6.32 -2.00
N PRO A 65 -5.57 5.72 -1.73
CA PRO A 65 -6.84 6.35 -1.99
C PRO A 65 -7.13 7.42 -0.95
N TYR A 66 -7.71 8.53 -1.39
CA TYR A 66 -8.14 9.61 -0.51
C TYR A 66 -9.50 10.16 -0.93
N PHE A 67 -10.20 10.72 0.04
CA PHE A 67 -11.52 11.29 -0.15
C PHE A 67 -11.42 12.72 -0.68
N ARG A 68 -11.97 12.99 -1.86
CA ARG A 68 -12.05 14.34 -2.44
C ARG A 68 -13.41 14.96 -2.09
N ALA A 69 -13.47 15.61 -0.94
CA ALA A 69 -14.69 16.21 -0.43
C ALA A 69 -15.08 17.51 -1.17
N ASP A 70 -14.12 18.13 -1.83
CA ASP A 70 -14.19 19.44 -2.49
C ASP A 70 -14.58 19.36 -3.98
N GLU A 71 -14.54 18.17 -4.59
CA GLU A 71 -14.93 17.96 -5.98
C GLU A 71 -16.43 17.63 -6.12
N THR A 72 -17.05 18.08 -7.22
CA THR A 72 -18.41 17.71 -7.62
C THR A 72 -18.37 17.07 -9.02
N PRO A 73 -18.68 15.77 -9.17
CA PRO A 73 -19.15 14.85 -8.14
C PRO A 73 -18.07 14.48 -7.13
N ILE A 74 -18.49 14.19 -5.89
CA ILE A 74 -17.62 13.65 -4.84
C ILE A 74 -17.05 12.31 -5.30
N MET A 75 -15.73 12.15 -5.19
CA MET A 75 -15.00 10.99 -5.70
C MET A 75 -13.90 10.53 -4.74
N ILE A 76 -13.46 9.29 -4.93
CA ILE A 76 -12.24 8.76 -4.31
C ILE A 76 -11.12 8.97 -5.32
N GLY A 77 -10.17 9.82 -4.96
CA GLY A 77 -8.93 10.02 -5.72
C GLY A 77 -7.87 9.01 -5.30
N ASN A 78 -6.77 8.95 -6.06
CA ASN A 78 -5.59 8.17 -5.70
C ASN A 78 -4.35 9.06 -5.78
N ASN A 79 -3.53 9.03 -4.73
CA ASN A 79 -2.18 9.54 -4.74
C ASN A 79 -1.24 8.42 -5.19
N ASN A 80 -0.49 8.65 -6.25
CA ASN A 80 0.57 7.73 -6.66
C ASN A 80 1.80 8.00 -5.80
N LEU A 81 2.15 7.04 -4.96
CA LEU A 81 3.31 7.10 -4.05
C LEU A 81 4.58 6.53 -4.69
N GLY A 82 4.56 6.29 -6.00
CA GLY A 82 5.67 5.78 -6.79
C GLY A 82 5.79 4.26 -6.73
N VAL A 83 6.92 3.77 -7.23
CA VAL A 83 7.19 2.34 -7.33
C VAL A 83 7.72 1.78 -6.02
N TYR A 84 7.32 0.56 -5.69
CA TYR A 84 7.91 -0.17 -4.59
C TYR A 84 9.18 -0.91 -4.98
N TYR A 85 10.05 -1.09 -3.99
CA TYR A 85 11.22 -1.95 -4.02
C TYR A 85 11.09 -3.01 -2.95
N LEU A 86 11.36 -4.26 -3.32
CA LEU A 86 11.33 -5.41 -2.41
C LEU A 86 12.76 -5.86 -2.12
N ASP A 87 13.09 -5.99 -0.84
CA ASP A 87 14.21 -6.79 -0.37
C ASP A 87 13.70 -7.99 0.45
N SER A 88 14.63 -8.80 0.98
CA SER A 88 14.30 -10.01 1.77
C SER A 88 13.45 -9.76 3.04
N LYS A 89 13.53 -8.59 3.66
CA LYS A 89 12.92 -8.22 4.96
C LYS A 89 11.95 -7.05 4.84
N ILE A 90 12.21 -6.11 3.94
CA ILE A 90 11.53 -4.82 3.85
C ILE A 90 10.99 -4.63 2.43
N MET A 91 9.83 -3.99 2.36
CA MET A 91 9.30 -3.37 1.15
C MET A 91 9.29 -1.86 1.36
N LYS A 92 9.74 -1.09 0.37
CA LYS A 92 9.85 0.37 0.49
C LYS A 92 9.33 1.09 -0.74
N TRP A 93 8.77 2.29 -0.56
CA TRP A 93 8.25 3.13 -1.65
C TRP A 93 8.25 4.61 -1.24
N GLY A 94 7.88 5.49 -2.18
CA GLY A 94 7.81 6.94 -1.95
C GLY A 94 9.15 7.55 -1.58
N GLU A 95 10.19 7.34 -2.40
CA GLU A 95 11.53 7.92 -2.14
C GLU A 95 12.08 7.66 -0.74
N GLU A 96 11.96 6.41 -0.25
CA GLU A 96 12.38 6.02 1.11
C GLU A 96 11.55 6.68 2.23
N THR A 97 10.32 7.11 1.95
CA THR A 97 9.37 7.57 2.98
C THR A 97 8.69 6.39 3.67
N TYR A 98 8.35 5.33 2.95
CA TYR A 98 7.58 4.20 3.49
C TYR A 98 8.43 2.94 3.59
N PHE A 99 8.40 2.28 4.74
CA PHE A 99 9.11 1.03 5.02
C PHE A 99 8.19 0.01 5.67
N LEU A 100 7.80 -1.01 4.93
CA LEU A 100 6.99 -2.13 5.41
C LEU A 100 7.89 -3.32 5.77
N ASN A 101 7.90 -3.71 7.03
CA ASN A 101 8.48 -4.98 7.45
C ASN A 101 7.60 -6.13 6.97
N ARG A 102 8.16 -7.00 6.13
CA ARG A 102 7.43 -8.09 5.47
C ARG A 102 7.08 -9.25 6.40
N ALA A 103 7.76 -9.37 7.54
CA ALA A 103 7.55 -10.47 8.48
C ALA A 103 6.34 -10.24 9.38
N ASN A 104 6.08 -8.99 9.77
CA ASN A 104 5.02 -8.63 10.70
C ASN A 104 4.02 -7.61 10.12
N LEU A 105 4.22 -7.14 8.88
CA LEU A 105 3.40 -6.12 8.22
C LEU A 105 3.31 -4.80 8.98
N GLU A 106 4.34 -4.48 9.76
CA GLU A 106 4.49 -3.15 10.36
C GLU A 106 5.01 -2.17 9.30
N LEU A 107 4.28 -1.09 9.07
CA LEU A 107 4.66 -0.01 8.16
C LEU A 107 5.15 1.18 8.97
N ARG A 108 6.32 1.71 8.62
CA ARG A 108 6.83 2.98 9.11
C ARG A 108 6.82 4.01 7.99
N LYS A 109 6.15 5.15 8.21
CA LYS A 109 6.22 6.35 7.38
C LYS A 109 7.19 7.35 8.02
N VAL A 110 8.16 7.83 7.26
CA VAL A 110 9.16 8.83 7.67
C VAL A 110 8.82 10.17 7.04
N ASP A 111 8.33 11.10 7.86
CA ASP A 111 7.93 12.44 7.44
C ASP A 111 8.52 13.47 8.43
N ALA A 112 7.73 14.45 8.91
CA ALA A 112 8.07 15.31 10.06
C ALA A 112 8.31 14.55 11.40
N GLY A 113 8.14 13.24 11.39
CA GLY A 113 8.44 12.27 12.46
C GLY A 113 8.20 10.85 11.93
N ASN A 114 8.34 9.82 12.77
CA ASN A 114 7.91 8.47 12.37
C ASN A 114 6.46 8.24 12.79
N VAL A 115 5.68 7.75 11.84
CA VAL A 115 4.34 7.20 12.09
C VAL A 115 4.41 5.70 11.80
N TYR A 116 3.95 4.89 12.74
CA TYR A 116 3.92 3.44 12.62
C TYR A 116 2.48 2.97 12.47
N PHE A 117 2.30 2.00 11.57
CA PHE A 117 1.03 1.39 11.28
C PHE A 117 1.15 -0.12 11.41
N ASN A 118 0.09 -0.74 11.92
CA ASN A 118 -0.11 -2.17 11.79
C ASN A 118 -0.94 -2.41 10.53
N CYS A 119 -0.42 -3.19 9.59
CA CYS A 119 -1.10 -3.43 8.33
C CYS A 119 -1.56 -4.88 8.17
N GLU A 120 -2.63 -5.05 7.42
CA GLU A 120 -3.13 -6.34 6.94
C GLU A 120 -3.09 -6.38 5.43
N LEU A 121 -2.66 -7.51 4.87
CA LEU A 121 -2.75 -7.74 3.42
C LEU A 121 -4.19 -8.04 3.02
N ILE A 122 -4.70 -7.32 2.02
CA ILE A 122 -6.07 -7.44 1.53
C ILE A 122 -6.09 -7.86 0.06
N SER A 123 -6.94 -8.83 -0.29
CA SER A 123 -7.01 -9.43 -1.63
C SER A 123 -7.98 -8.74 -2.59
N ASN A 124 -8.85 -7.86 -2.10
CA ASN A 124 -9.75 -7.04 -2.90
C ASN A 124 -9.78 -5.62 -2.32
N PRO A 125 -8.72 -4.82 -2.57
CA PRO A 125 -8.55 -3.51 -1.96
C PRO A 125 -9.67 -2.56 -2.36
N LEU A 126 -10.03 -2.50 -3.65
CA LEU A 126 -11.06 -1.58 -4.14
C LEU A 126 -12.40 -1.77 -3.43
N ARG A 127 -12.84 -3.01 -3.22
CA ARG A 127 -14.08 -3.28 -2.47
C ARG A 127 -14.02 -2.81 -1.02
N LYS A 128 -12.88 -3.04 -0.34
CA LYS A 128 -12.69 -2.59 1.06
C LYS A 128 -12.65 -1.06 1.15
N ILE A 129 -11.91 -0.41 0.26
CA ILE A 129 -11.78 1.05 0.15
C ILE A 129 -13.17 1.67 -0.07
N MET A 130 -13.93 1.19 -1.04
CA MET A 130 -15.29 1.69 -1.29
C MET A 130 -16.18 1.54 -0.05
N LYS A 131 -16.17 0.38 0.60
CA LYS A 131 -16.96 0.15 1.83
C LYS A 131 -16.57 1.12 2.96
N TYR A 132 -15.29 1.44 3.09
CA TYR A 132 -14.78 2.37 4.11
C TYR A 132 -15.20 3.82 3.83
N PHE A 133 -15.12 4.27 2.57
CA PHE A 133 -15.45 5.66 2.20
C PHE A 133 -16.94 5.91 1.94
N GLN A 134 -17.74 4.88 1.69
CA GLN A 134 -19.17 5.02 1.37
C GLN A 134 -19.96 5.84 2.40
N PRO A 135 -19.81 5.64 3.73
CA PRO A 135 -20.53 6.45 4.71
C PRO A 135 -20.19 7.94 4.62
N LYS A 136 -18.91 8.28 4.36
CA LYS A 136 -18.45 9.67 4.20
C LYS A 136 -19.03 10.30 2.92
N ILE A 137 -19.08 9.54 1.82
CA ILE A 137 -19.72 9.97 0.58
C ILE A 137 -21.20 10.29 0.82
N ASP A 138 -21.92 9.40 1.50
CA ASP A 138 -23.35 9.53 1.74
C ASP A 138 -23.68 10.69 2.68
N GLU A 139 -22.84 10.94 3.68
CA GLU A 139 -22.95 12.08 4.58
C GLU A 139 -22.83 13.42 3.84
N VAL A 140 -21.78 13.58 3.01
CA VAL A 140 -21.58 14.82 2.26
C VAL A 140 -22.72 15.05 1.27
N LYS A 141 -23.16 14.01 0.54
CA LYS A 141 -24.33 14.09 -0.35
C LYS A 141 -25.59 14.54 0.39
N SER A 142 -25.84 13.97 1.57
CA SER A 142 -26.99 14.32 2.41
C SER A 142 -26.93 15.75 2.94
N SER A 143 -25.73 16.27 3.20
CA SER A 143 -25.51 17.65 3.62
C SER A 143 -25.70 18.64 2.46
N MET A 144 -25.18 18.34 1.27
CA MET A 144 -25.42 19.14 0.06
C MET A 144 -26.91 19.20 -0.31
N ALA A 145 -27.63 18.08 -0.19
CA ALA A 145 -29.07 18.03 -0.44
C ALA A 145 -29.89 18.86 0.56
N ARG A 146 -29.39 19.07 1.79
CA ARG A 146 -30.01 19.92 2.80
C ARG A 146 -29.75 21.41 2.55
N MET A 147 -28.60 21.78 1.99
CA MET A 147 -28.24 23.18 1.69
C MET A 147 -28.96 23.72 0.45
N ASN A 148 -29.37 22.86 -0.47
CA ASN A 148 -30.05 23.23 -1.72
C ASN A 148 -31.59 23.23 -1.60
N LYS A 149 -32.14 23.09 -0.39
CA LYS A 149 -33.58 23.20 -0.09
C LYS A 149 -33.87 24.53 0.59
#